data_AF-A0A1F4UIU4-F1
#
_entry.id   AF-A0A1F4UIU4-F1
#
_cell.length_a   1.000
_cell.length_b   1.000
_cell.length_c   1.000
_cell.angle_alpha   90.00
_cell.angle_beta   90.00
_cell.angle_gamma   90.00
#
_symmetry.space_group_name_H-M   'P 1'
#
loop_
_entity.id
_entity.type
_entity.pdbx_description
1 polymer ?
#
loop_
_entity_poly.entity_id
_entity_poly.type
_entity_poly.pdbx_seq_one_letter_code
_entity_poly.pdbx_strand_id
1 'polypeptide(L)'
;MEKTDNSIHSELFNSKEEFLHEYGNLFVEEVINGKQYHIEIPTGENPDPYRIVVAPDGIVGVASFEPLKIWELDTQEEEYKTMLHKLNRIVQENIDSNDIRKLVREFRSGNHTYFTRILPYSQQRSTEVLRCILDEKLKKLE
;
A
#
# COMPACT_ATOMS: atom_id res chain seq x y z
N MET A 1 -12.43 -37.17 3.17
CA MET A 1 -11.65 -36.24 4.01
C MET A 1 -10.78 -35.46 3.05
N GLU A 2 -11.31 -34.35 2.57
CA GLU A 2 -10.62 -33.47 1.62
C GLU A 2 -9.34 -32.97 2.29
N LYS A 3 -8.21 -33.21 1.63
CA LYS A 3 -6.98 -32.53 1.95
C LYS A 3 -7.19 -31.10 1.48
N THR A 4 -7.39 -30.17 2.41
CA THR A 4 -7.25 -28.76 2.13
C THR A 4 -5.82 -28.54 1.66
N ASP A 5 -5.69 -28.22 0.38
CA ASP A 5 -4.43 -27.90 -0.26
C ASP A 5 -3.98 -26.54 0.29
N ASN A 6 -3.28 -26.55 1.42
CA ASN A 6 -2.64 -25.37 2.01
C ASN A 6 -1.37 -25.00 1.22
N SER A 7 -1.48 -24.93 -0.10
CA SER A 7 -0.46 -24.30 -0.94
C SER A 7 -0.67 -22.79 -0.86
N ILE A 8 -0.32 -22.21 0.28
CA ILE A 8 -0.28 -20.75 0.43
C ILE A 8 0.82 -20.27 -0.52
N HIS A 9 0.40 -19.63 -1.61
CA HIS A 9 1.20 -19.08 -2.70
C HIS A 9 2.62 -18.69 -2.28
N SER A 10 3.60 -19.54 -2.60
CA SER A 10 5.00 -19.38 -2.20
C SER A 10 5.80 -18.47 -3.15
N GLU A 11 5.15 -17.56 -3.85
CA GLU A 11 5.82 -16.66 -4.78
C GLU A 11 5.85 -15.26 -4.18
N LEU A 12 7.05 -14.88 -3.73
CA LEU A 12 7.40 -13.51 -3.37
C LEU A 12 7.04 -12.60 -4.53
N PHE A 13 6.51 -11.40 -4.26
CA PHE A 13 6.58 -10.36 -5.28
C PHE A 13 8.06 -9.99 -5.44
N ASN A 14 8.66 -10.36 -6.56
CA ASN A 14 10.07 -10.12 -6.82
C ASN A 14 10.30 -8.69 -7.34
N SER A 15 9.23 -8.00 -7.75
CA SER A 15 9.28 -6.65 -8.31
C SER A 15 7.95 -5.91 -8.19
N LYS A 16 7.99 -4.59 -8.39
CA LYS A 16 6.81 -3.74 -8.50
C LYS A 16 5.98 -4.10 -9.74
N GLU A 17 6.66 -4.45 -10.83
CA GLU A 17 6.05 -4.80 -12.11
C GLU A 17 5.22 -6.09 -11.98
N GLU A 18 5.73 -7.09 -11.28
CA GLU A 18 5.00 -8.33 -10.97
C GLU A 18 3.74 -8.04 -10.13
N PHE A 19 3.89 -7.24 -9.08
CA PHE A 19 2.76 -6.82 -8.25
C PHE A 19 1.66 -6.10 -9.05
N LEU A 20 2.05 -5.15 -9.90
CA LEU A 20 1.11 -4.36 -10.71
C LEU A 20 0.50 -5.18 -11.86
N HIS A 21 1.20 -6.18 -12.39
CA HIS A 21 0.62 -7.10 -13.36
C HIS A 21 -0.56 -7.87 -12.75
N GLU A 22 -0.45 -8.29 -11.49
CA GLU A 22 -1.47 -9.09 -10.81
C GLU A 22 -2.60 -8.23 -10.21
N TYR A 23 -2.27 -7.09 -9.60
CA TYR A 23 -3.23 -6.28 -8.82
C TYR A 23 -3.45 -4.87 -9.39
N GLY A 24 -2.90 -4.54 -10.55
CA GLY A 24 -2.90 -3.17 -11.08
C GLY A 24 -4.28 -2.58 -11.33
N ASN A 25 -5.31 -3.41 -11.53
CA ASN A 25 -6.70 -2.97 -11.65
C ASN A 25 -7.28 -2.35 -10.35
N LEU A 26 -6.63 -2.57 -9.20
CA LEU A 26 -6.99 -1.94 -7.92
C LEU A 26 -6.35 -0.57 -7.74
N PHE A 27 -5.58 -0.06 -8.71
CA PHE A 27 -4.83 1.18 -8.54
C PHE A 27 -5.00 2.12 -9.73
N VAL A 28 -4.90 3.42 -9.45
CA VAL A 28 -4.70 4.46 -10.46
C VAL A 28 -3.25 4.95 -10.42
N GLU A 29 -2.65 5.13 -11.59
CA GLU A 29 -1.29 5.68 -11.72
C GLU A 29 -1.32 7.20 -11.59
N GLU A 30 -0.40 7.74 -10.78
CA GLU A 30 -0.24 9.17 -10.55
C GLU A 30 1.24 9.56 -10.64
N VAL A 31 1.57 10.58 -11.43
CA VAL A 31 2.94 11.07 -11.59
C VAL A 31 3.12 12.38 -10.84
N ILE A 32 3.94 12.35 -9.79
CA ILE A 32 4.17 13.50 -8.91
C ILE A 32 5.66 13.82 -8.89
N ASN A 33 6.03 15.02 -9.38
CA ASN A 33 7.41 15.48 -9.51
C ASN A 33 8.31 14.46 -10.24
N GLY A 34 7.80 13.85 -11.32
CA GLY A 34 8.52 12.87 -12.13
C GLY A 34 8.64 11.47 -11.50
N LYS A 35 7.98 11.23 -10.36
CA LYS A 35 7.93 9.92 -9.70
C LYS A 35 6.55 9.30 -9.86
N GLN A 36 6.52 8.00 -10.20
CA GLN A 36 5.28 7.25 -10.46
C GLN A 36 4.80 6.56 -9.17
N TYR A 37 3.60 6.92 -8.75
CA TYR A 37 2.85 6.31 -7.66
C TYR A 37 1.68 5.52 -8.22
N HIS A 38 1.28 4.44 -7.55
CA HIS A 38 -0.01 3.79 -7.81
C HIS A 38 -0.84 3.87 -6.55
N ILE A 39 -1.97 4.55 -6.63
CA ILE A 39 -2.82 4.85 -5.50
C ILE A 39 -4.05 3.98 -5.59
N GLU A 40 -4.34 3.21 -4.54
CA GLU A 40 -5.45 2.26 -4.55
C GLU A 40 -6.78 2.98 -4.78
N ILE A 41 -7.68 2.42 -5.60
CA ILE A 41 -9.03 2.95 -5.80
C ILE A 41 -10.00 2.37 -4.76
N PRO A 42 -11.02 3.11 -4.31
CA PRO A 42 -12.02 2.59 -3.38
C PRO A 42 -12.74 1.36 -3.96
N THR A 43 -12.70 0.23 -3.26
CA THR A 43 -13.49 -0.97 -3.62
C THR A 43 -14.79 -1.00 -2.82
N GLY A 44 -15.92 -0.74 -3.48
CA GLY A 44 -17.26 -0.75 -2.89
C GLY A 44 -17.65 0.56 -2.18
N GLU A 45 -18.88 0.60 -1.64
CA GLU A 45 -19.46 1.80 -1.02
C GLU A 45 -18.81 2.18 0.32
N ASN A 46 -18.23 1.21 1.03
CA ASN A 46 -17.57 1.40 2.32
C ASN A 46 -16.12 0.92 2.22
N PRO A 47 -15.17 1.81 1.90
CA PRO A 47 -13.80 1.41 1.70
C PRO A 47 -13.10 1.06 3.03
N ASP A 48 -12.04 0.26 2.95
CA ASP A 48 -11.32 -0.25 4.12
C ASP A 48 -10.68 0.88 4.96
N PRO A 49 -10.42 0.68 6.27
CA PRO A 49 -9.87 1.73 7.14
C PRO A 49 -8.42 2.12 6.82
N TYR A 50 -7.83 1.46 5.83
CA TYR A 50 -6.49 1.71 5.32
C TYR A 50 -6.49 1.63 3.79
N ARG A 51 -5.56 2.35 3.17
CA ARG A 51 -5.35 2.42 1.72
C ARG A 51 -3.92 2.02 1.40
N ILE A 52 -3.73 1.26 0.34
CA ILE A 52 -2.41 0.86 -0.15
C ILE A 52 -1.91 1.90 -1.14
N VAL A 53 -0.66 2.31 -0.98
CA VAL A 53 0.05 3.17 -1.91
C VAL A 53 1.31 2.45 -2.37
N VAL A 54 1.43 2.26 -3.68
CA VAL A 54 2.68 1.79 -4.29
C VAL A 54 3.53 3.02 -4.59
N ALA A 55 4.43 3.34 -3.68
CA ALA A 55 5.42 4.38 -3.88
C ALA A 55 6.51 3.88 -4.85
N PRO A 56 7.30 4.79 -5.46
CA PRO A 56 8.43 4.44 -6.31
C PRO A 56 9.35 3.38 -5.74
N ASP A 57 9.67 3.47 -4.44
CA ASP A 57 10.66 2.60 -3.78
C ASP A 57 10.03 1.42 -3.01
N GLY A 58 8.71 1.27 -3.01
CA GLY A 58 8.04 0.16 -2.34
C GLY A 58 6.60 0.43 -1.94
N ILE A 59 5.98 -0.54 -1.29
CA ILE A 59 4.56 -0.47 -0.91
C ILE A 59 4.40 0.03 0.53
N VAL A 60 3.41 0.87 0.74
CA VAL A 60 3.02 1.35 2.06
C VAL A 60 1.50 1.32 2.22
N GLY A 61 1.03 0.64 3.27
CA GLY A 61 -0.34 0.78 3.75
C GLY A 61 -0.46 2.01 4.64
N VAL A 62 -1.48 2.83 4.42
CA VAL A 62 -1.70 4.09 5.13
C VAL A 62 -3.07 4.05 5.80
N ALA A 63 -3.12 4.35 7.09
CA ALA A 63 -4.33 4.43 7.89
C ALA A 63 -4.42 5.77 8.61
N SER A 64 -5.62 6.16 9.00
CA SER A 64 -5.91 7.39 9.72
C SER A 64 -7.03 7.15 10.74
N PHE A 65 -7.12 8.00 11.76
CA PHE A 65 -8.31 8.05 12.62
C PHE A 65 -9.56 8.55 11.89
N GLU A 66 -9.38 9.19 10.74
CA GLU A 66 -10.45 9.61 9.83
C GLU A 66 -10.29 8.85 8.49
N PRO A 67 -10.81 7.61 8.37
CA PRO A 67 -10.59 6.77 7.20
C PRO A 67 -11.07 7.39 5.88
N LEU A 68 -12.12 8.22 5.87
CA LEU A 68 -12.59 8.82 4.62
C LEU A 68 -11.54 9.74 3.99
N LYS A 69 -10.69 10.41 4.80
CA LYS A 69 -9.64 11.31 4.31
C LYS A 69 -8.56 10.60 3.50
N ILE A 70 -8.25 9.34 3.82
CA ILE A 70 -7.28 8.57 3.01
C ILE A 70 -7.87 8.16 1.66
N TRP A 71 -9.19 8.16 1.48
CA TRP A 71 -9.85 7.84 0.22
C TRP A 71 -10.18 9.09 -0.60
N GLU A 72 -10.34 10.25 0.06
CA GLU A 72 -10.52 11.58 -0.54
C GLU A 72 -9.20 12.26 -0.97
N LEU A 73 -8.09 11.51 -1.10
CA LEU A 73 -6.81 12.07 -1.55
C LEU A 73 -6.93 12.65 -2.97
N ASP A 74 -6.80 13.97 -3.09
CA ASP A 74 -6.68 14.66 -4.37
C ASP A 74 -5.21 14.95 -4.67
N THR A 75 -4.62 14.25 -5.65
CA THR A 75 -3.21 14.42 -6.03
C THR A 75 -2.90 15.78 -6.63
N GLN A 76 -3.89 16.61 -6.95
CA GLN A 76 -3.68 17.99 -7.39
C GLN A 76 -3.36 18.93 -6.23
N GLU A 77 -3.78 18.60 -5.00
CA GLU A 77 -3.51 19.40 -3.81
C GLU A 77 -2.07 19.21 -3.30
N GLU A 78 -1.41 20.32 -2.96
CA GLU A 78 -0.01 20.31 -2.51
C GLU A 78 0.19 19.57 -1.17
N GLU A 79 -0.83 19.54 -0.30
CA GLU A 79 -0.78 18.78 0.96
C GLU A 79 -0.62 17.28 0.68
N TYR A 80 -1.39 16.74 -0.27
CA TYR A 80 -1.36 15.33 -0.62
C TYR A 80 -0.12 14.95 -1.43
N LYS A 81 0.35 15.82 -2.34
CA LYS A 81 1.67 15.63 -2.99
C LYS A 81 2.80 15.55 -1.95
N THR A 82 2.78 16.44 -0.96
CA THR A 82 3.75 16.45 0.14
C THR A 82 3.65 15.17 0.97
N MET A 83 2.44 14.68 1.24
CA MET A 83 2.21 13.42 1.93
C MET A 83 2.83 12.24 1.15
N LEU A 84 2.57 12.12 -0.15
CA LEU A 84 3.09 11.04 -0.98
C LEU A 84 4.62 11.03 -1.05
N HIS A 85 5.26 12.21 -1.14
CA HIS A 85 6.72 12.31 -1.04
C HIS A 85 7.27 11.86 0.32
N LYS A 86 6.59 12.22 1.42
CA LYS A 86 6.97 11.76 2.77
C LYS A 86 6.83 10.24 2.88
N LEU A 87 5.75 9.66 2.34
CA LEU A 87 5.53 8.22 2.32
C LEU A 87 6.66 7.50 1.57
N ASN A 88 7.04 7.98 0.39
CA ASN A 88 8.15 7.40 -0.36
C ASN A 88 9.46 7.47 0.43
N ARG A 89 9.75 8.60 1.08
CA ARG A 89 10.97 8.73 1.91
C ARG A 89 10.96 7.76 3.08
N ILE A 90 9.82 7.59 3.76
CA ILE A 90 9.67 6.61 4.85
C ILE A 90 9.97 5.19 4.34
N VAL A 91 9.47 4.82 3.16
CA VAL A 91 9.76 3.53 2.54
C VAL A 91 11.26 3.38 2.28
N GLN A 92 11.89 4.35 1.59
CA GLN A 92 13.33 4.35 1.29
C GLN A 92 14.20 4.15 2.55
N GLU A 93 13.88 4.85 3.64
CA GLU A 93 14.66 4.80 4.89
C GLU A 93 14.57 3.44 5.61
N ASN A 94 13.60 2.59 5.28
CA ASN A 94 13.31 1.38 6.05
C ASN A 94 13.14 0.11 5.19
N ILE A 95 13.29 0.18 3.87
CA ILE A 95 13.06 -0.95 2.95
C ILE A 95 13.95 -2.17 3.27
N ASP A 96 15.18 -1.94 3.73
CA ASP A 96 16.14 -2.99 4.12
C ASP A 96 16.07 -3.34 5.62
N SER A 97 15.08 -2.80 6.35
CA SER A 97 15.02 -2.99 7.79
C SER A 97 14.38 -4.32 8.17
N ASN A 98 15.12 -5.13 8.93
CA ASN A 98 14.60 -6.34 9.57
C ASN A 98 13.91 -6.07 10.93
N ASP A 99 13.92 -4.82 11.42
CA ASP A 99 13.23 -4.46 12.67
C ASP A 99 11.78 -4.10 12.36
N ILE A 100 10.85 -4.97 12.74
CA ILE A 100 9.41 -4.77 12.50
C ILE A 100 8.87 -3.45 13.06
N ARG A 101 9.47 -2.92 14.13
CA ARG A 101 9.07 -1.62 14.70
C ARG A 101 9.45 -0.45 13.80
N LYS A 102 10.37 -0.67 12.84
CA LYS A 102 10.75 0.30 11.82
C LYS A 102 9.84 0.28 10.61
N LEU A 103 9.13 -0.82 10.40
CA LEU A 103 8.14 -0.99 9.34
C LEU A 103 6.76 -0.42 9.71
N VAL A 104 6.60 0.10 10.94
CA VAL A 104 5.41 0.86 11.35
C VAL A 104 5.84 2.26 11.77
N ARG A 105 5.16 3.28 11.23
CA ARG A 105 5.44 4.69 11.54
C ARG A 105 4.17 5.47 11.74
N GLU A 106 4.25 6.48 12.61
CA GLU A 106 3.31 7.58 12.66
C GLU A 106 3.98 8.79 12.00
N PHE A 107 3.25 9.53 11.18
CA PHE A 107 3.69 10.87 10.77
C PHE A 107 2.50 11.81 10.64
N ARG A 108 2.81 13.12 10.66
CA ARG A 108 1.81 14.19 10.53
C ARG A 108 1.95 14.92 9.20
N SER A 109 0.81 15.22 8.59
CA SER A 109 0.69 16.13 7.45
C SER A 109 -0.49 17.05 7.70
N GLY A 110 -0.24 18.36 7.71
CA GLY A 110 -1.25 19.33 8.14
C GLY A 110 -1.74 19.03 9.55
N ASN A 111 -3.07 18.93 9.68
CA ASN A 111 -3.76 18.60 10.94
C ASN A 111 -4.07 17.09 11.08
N HIS A 112 -3.54 16.26 10.19
CA HIS A 112 -3.85 14.84 10.13
C HIS A 112 -2.68 13.98 10.61
N THR A 113 -3.03 12.93 11.35
CA THR A 113 -2.09 11.90 11.79
C THR A 113 -2.32 10.65 10.97
N TYR A 114 -1.26 10.16 10.35
CA TYR A 114 -1.27 8.95 9.55
C TYR A 114 -0.42 7.87 10.20
N PHE A 115 -0.91 6.64 10.14
CA PHE A 115 -0.18 5.44 10.53
C PHE A 115 0.17 4.65 9.29
N THR A 116 1.44 4.33 9.12
CA THR A 116 1.93 3.64 7.93
C THR A 116 2.50 2.29 8.29
N ARG A 117 2.24 1.31 7.44
CA ARG A 117 2.92 0.03 7.43
C ARG A 117 3.69 -0.13 6.13
N ILE A 118 5.00 -0.22 6.22
CA ILE A 118 5.90 -0.47 5.09
C ILE A 118 5.85 -1.96 4.79
N LEU A 119 5.72 -2.29 3.51
CA LEU A 119 5.55 -3.66 3.02
C LEU A 119 6.63 -3.91 1.95
N PRO A 120 7.86 -4.29 2.35
CA PRO A 120 8.94 -4.54 1.41
C PRO A 120 8.63 -5.76 0.53
N TYR A 121 8.89 -5.64 -0.78
CA TYR A 121 8.80 -6.77 -1.73
C TYR A 121 9.72 -7.93 -1.33
N SER A 122 10.90 -7.62 -0.80
CA SER A 122 11.91 -8.59 -0.37
C SER A 122 11.52 -9.40 0.89
N GLN A 123 10.40 -9.10 1.55
CA GLN A 123 9.97 -9.80 2.75
C GLN A 123 8.78 -10.72 2.50
N GLN A 124 8.98 -12.02 2.68
CA GLN A 124 7.95 -13.05 2.50
C GLN A 124 6.65 -12.75 3.24
N ARG A 125 6.74 -12.45 4.53
CA ARG A 125 5.55 -12.18 5.35
C ARG A 125 4.79 -10.91 4.90
N SER A 126 5.48 -9.92 4.35
CA SER A 126 4.80 -8.73 3.79
C SER A 126 4.08 -9.09 2.49
N THR A 127 4.69 -9.91 1.63
CA THR A 127 4.04 -10.42 0.41
C THR A 127 2.79 -11.23 0.73
N GLU A 128 2.87 -12.19 1.66
CA GLU A 128 1.72 -13.03 2.05
C GLU A 128 0.55 -12.18 2.57
N VAL A 129 0.86 -11.18 3.41
CA VAL A 129 -0.17 -10.26 3.94
C VAL A 129 -0.76 -9.40 2.82
N LEU A 130 0.07 -8.88 1.92
CA LEU A 130 -0.39 -8.09 0.77
C LEU A 130 -1.33 -8.89 -0.13
N ARG A 131 -0.94 -10.11 -0.52
CA ARG A 131 -1.76 -11.00 -1.35
C ARG A 131 -3.12 -11.26 -0.70
N CYS A 132 -3.11 -11.68 0.56
CA CYS A 132 -4.35 -11.94 1.31
C CYS A 132 -5.31 -10.73 1.29
N ILE A 133 -4.78 -9.53 1.55
CA ILE A 133 -5.56 -8.30 1.53
C ILE A 133 -6.10 -8.00 0.11
N LEU A 134 -5.26 -8.09 -0.90
CA LEU A 134 -5.59 -7.67 -2.25
C LEU A 134 -6.52 -8.66 -2.96
N ASP A 135 -6.37 -9.96 -2.69
CA ASP A 135 -7.28 -11.00 -3.18
C ASP A 135 -8.70 -10.80 -2.64
N GLU A 136 -8.83 -10.42 -1.36
CA GLU A 136 -10.13 -10.05 -0.78
C GLU A 136 -10.72 -8.82 -1.46
N LYS A 137 -9.89 -7.83 -1.81
CA LYS A 137 -10.33 -6.60 -2.50
C LYS A 137 -10.73 -6.86 -3.95
N LEU A 138 -9.99 -7.71 -4.67
CA LEU A 138 -10.35 -8.15 -6.03
C LEU A 138 -11.73 -8.80 -6.06
N LYS A 139 -12.05 -9.67 -5.08
CA LYS A 139 -13.37 -10.30 -4.96
C LYS A 139 -14.52 -9.30 -4.75
N LYS A 140 -14.24 -8.10 -4.24
CA LYS A 140 -15.26 -7.04 -4.09
C LYS A 140 -15.56 -6.30 -5.40
N LEU A 141 -14.73 -6.48 -6.44
CA LEU A 141 -14.93 -5.87 -7.76
C LEU A 141 -15.79 -6.73 -8.70
N GLU A 142 -15.92 -8.03 -8.41
CA GLU A 142 -16.74 -9.00 -9.15
C GLU A 142 -18.21 -8.99 -8.72
#